data_AF-A0AAU4ZQ90-F1
#
_entry.id   AF-A0AAU4ZQ90-F1
#
_cell.length_a   1.000
_cell.length_b   1.000
_cell.length_c   1.000
_cell.angle_alpha   90.00
_cell.angle_beta   90.00
_cell.angle_gamma   90.00
#
_symmetry.space_group_name_H-M   'P 1'
#
loop_
_entity.id
_entity.type
_entity.pdbx_description
1 polymer ?
#
loop_
_entity_poly.entity_id
_entity_poly.type
_entity_poly.pdbx_seq_one_letter_code
_entity_poly.pdbx_strand_id
1 'polypeptide(L)'
;MGVSAIRAPTGDGATVVTSQKVREGRADDYERWQERTNHAVRAFDGFEGTEIYPPGAGEEREWVVVFRFSRIDLLTAWLESGERQELLAQGRPLFDGTPTQEVLVGGTPPPPDEEAVTAVISHEVRPGREEDFMRWQDKALKAQEKYPGFMGTELFKPVEGIQDNWVVVFRFDTHEHLDEWLASGAREKLLEEGRDYFYSYDVRKVESAFSGWFRFGEGADEAVPPSWKQAMTVVLALYPTVMVLNLTVGFELDELGLPGYIGLFIGNMLSVSILTWLLMPLVNRVLAFWLAPSRARSVRTHVAGAALVMLCWGLCILIFGLTTTD
;
A
#
# COMPACT_ATOMS: atom_id res chain seq x y z
N MET A 1 12.10 20.48 -17.20
CA MET A 1 13.17 19.49 -17.42
C MET A 1 13.91 19.33 -16.09
N GLY A 2 13.35 18.52 -15.19
CA GLY A 2 14.00 18.18 -13.93
C GLY A 2 14.69 16.84 -14.09
N VAL A 3 16.00 16.80 -13.87
CA VAL A 3 16.78 15.57 -13.78
C VAL A 3 16.26 14.80 -12.57
N SER A 4 15.59 13.66 -12.77
CA SER A 4 15.18 12.79 -11.66
C SER A 4 16.38 11.94 -11.27
N ALA A 5 17.29 12.54 -10.50
CA ALA A 5 18.51 11.88 -10.05
C ALA A 5 18.19 10.66 -9.18
N ILE A 6 19.01 9.59 -9.26
CA ILE A 6 19.19 8.65 -8.14
C ILE A 6 19.56 9.51 -6.93
N ARG A 7 18.60 9.76 -6.05
CA ARG A 7 18.85 10.53 -4.84
C ARG A 7 19.39 9.57 -3.80
N ALA A 8 20.57 9.87 -3.29
CA ALA A 8 20.98 9.33 -2.02
C ALA A 8 20.00 9.85 -0.96
N PRO A 9 19.52 8.99 -0.05
CA PRO A 9 18.61 9.39 1.00
C PRO A 9 19.21 10.53 1.86
N THR A 10 18.43 11.56 2.18
CA THR A 10 18.88 12.79 2.89
C THR A 10 18.30 12.93 4.31
N GLY A 11 17.51 11.97 4.77
CA GLY A 11 16.89 11.97 6.10
C GLY A 11 17.54 10.97 7.05
N ASP A 12 17.42 11.22 8.35
CA ASP A 12 17.89 10.29 9.40
C ASP A 12 16.87 9.17 9.70
N GLY A 13 15.65 9.27 9.14
CA GLY A 13 14.59 8.27 9.29
C GLY A 13 14.98 6.90 8.76
N ALA A 14 14.43 5.84 9.34
CA ALA A 14 14.71 4.48 8.94
C ALA A 14 13.40 3.72 8.73
N THR A 15 13.33 2.98 7.64
CA THR A 15 12.16 2.18 7.29
C THR A 15 12.58 0.72 7.17
N VAL A 16 11.81 -0.21 7.69
CA VAL A 16 11.97 -1.63 7.38
C VAL A 16 10.75 -2.13 6.63
N VAL A 17 10.99 -2.74 5.48
CA VAL A 17 10.01 -3.44 4.67
C VAL A 17 10.19 -4.92 4.94
N THR A 18 9.19 -5.55 5.54
CA THR A 18 9.15 -6.99 5.77
C THR A 18 8.16 -7.62 4.81
N SER A 19 8.57 -8.67 4.13
CA SER A 19 7.68 -9.46 3.28
C SER A 19 7.58 -10.87 3.81
N GLN A 20 6.36 -11.38 3.92
CA GLN A 20 6.10 -12.71 4.46
C GLN A 20 5.04 -13.43 3.65
N LYS A 21 5.45 -14.55 3.05
CA LYS A 21 4.51 -15.52 2.51
C LYS A 21 3.77 -16.26 3.61
N VAL A 22 2.45 -16.21 3.60
CA VAL A 22 1.59 -16.83 4.62
C VAL A 22 1.07 -18.17 4.11
N ARG A 23 1.07 -19.20 4.97
CA ARG A 23 0.53 -20.53 4.64
C ARG A 23 -0.94 -20.44 4.25
N GLU A 24 -1.32 -21.29 3.31
CA GLU A 24 -2.71 -21.38 2.86
C GLU A 24 -3.68 -21.59 4.04
N GLY A 25 -4.80 -20.88 4.04
CA GLY A 25 -5.81 -20.93 5.10
C GLY A 25 -5.41 -20.28 6.44
N ARG A 26 -4.27 -19.58 6.52
CA ARG A 26 -3.79 -18.92 7.75
C ARG A 26 -3.84 -17.38 7.71
N ALA A 27 -4.53 -16.79 6.73
CA ALA A 27 -4.60 -15.33 6.57
C ALA A 27 -5.14 -14.62 7.83
N ASP A 28 -6.31 -15.03 8.35
CA ASP A 28 -6.89 -14.42 9.55
C ASP A 28 -6.01 -14.55 10.80
N ASP A 29 -5.31 -15.68 10.94
CA ASP A 29 -4.34 -15.89 12.03
C ASP A 29 -3.14 -14.95 11.89
N TYR A 30 -2.66 -14.75 10.66
CA TYR A 30 -1.59 -13.84 10.34
C TYR A 30 -1.98 -12.39 10.61
N GLU A 31 -3.19 -11.96 10.21
CA GLU A 31 -3.70 -10.62 10.51
C GLU A 31 -3.73 -10.37 12.02
N ARG A 32 -4.28 -11.29 12.81
CA ARG A 32 -4.27 -11.19 14.28
C ARG A 32 -2.87 -11.13 14.86
N TRP A 33 -1.96 -11.94 14.33
CA TRP A 33 -0.55 -11.90 14.73
C TRP A 33 0.11 -10.56 14.37
N GLN A 34 -0.18 -10.02 13.18
CA GLN A 34 0.34 -8.76 12.69
C GLN A 34 -0.19 -7.57 13.51
N GLU A 35 -1.46 -7.58 13.92
CA GLU A 35 -2.02 -6.58 14.83
C GLU A 35 -1.28 -6.54 16.18
N ARG A 36 -0.94 -7.71 16.73
CA ARG A 36 -0.14 -7.80 17.96
C ARG A 36 1.26 -7.23 17.76
N THR A 37 1.89 -7.52 16.63
CA THR A 37 3.19 -6.93 16.26
C THR A 37 3.09 -5.41 16.13
N ASN A 38 2.03 -4.90 15.48
CA ASN A 38 1.77 -3.47 15.33
C ASN A 38 1.53 -2.78 16.69
N HIS A 39 0.87 -3.46 17.62
CA HIS A 39 0.69 -2.95 18.97
C HIS A 39 2.01 -2.88 19.73
N ALA A 40 2.85 -3.92 19.66
CA ALA A 40 4.13 -3.96 20.35
C ALA A 40 5.09 -2.87 19.85
N VAL A 41 5.22 -2.69 18.53
CA VAL A 41 6.16 -1.72 17.96
C VAL A 41 5.83 -0.26 18.34
N ARG A 42 4.55 0.06 18.60
CA ARG A 42 4.12 1.41 19.03
C ARG A 42 4.72 1.85 20.36
N ALA A 43 5.17 0.90 21.18
CA ALA A 43 5.81 1.20 22.46
C ALA A 43 7.31 1.53 22.31
N PHE A 44 7.90 1.35 21.13
CA PHE A 44 9.31 1.63 20.90
C PHE A 44 9.52 3.11 20.55
N ASP A 45 10.57 3.68 21.13
CA ASP A 45 10.94 5.08 20.91
C ASP A 45 11.17 5.37 19.43
N GLY A 46 10.67 6.52 18.99
CA GLY A 46 10.85 6.99 17.62
C GLY A 46 10.10 6.20 16.56
N PHE A 47 9.19 5.28 16.90
CA PHE A 47 8.24 4.70 15.95
C PHE A 47 7.32 5.77 15.37
N GLU A 48 7.22 5.81 14.04
CA GLU A 48 6.44 6.82 13.30
C GLU A 48 5.18 6.24 12.67
N GLY A 49 5.18 4.96 12.29
CA GLY A 49 4.01 4.34 11.69
C GLY A 49 4.25 2.95 11.11
N THR A 50 3.15 2.26 10.84
CA THR A 50 3.13 0.98 10.12
C THR A 50 2.17 1.09 8.94
N GLU A 51 2.60 0.58 7.79
CA GLU A 51 1.73 0.35 6.62
C GLU A 51 1.72 -1.15 6.33
N ILE A 52 0.54 -1.70 6.05
CA ILE A 52 0.34 -3.12 5.76
C ILE A 52 -0.28 -3.23 4.39
N TYR A 53 0.27 -4.14 3.59
CA TYR A 53 -0.14 -4.42 2.24
C TYR A 53 -0.45 -5.92 2.14
N PRO A 54 -1.73 -6.29 2.05
CA PRO A 54 -2.12 -7.69 1.87
C PRO A 54 -1.70 -8.21 0.48
N PRO A 55 -1.66 -9.54 0.27
CA PRO A 55 -1.27 -10.13 -1.00
C PRO A 55 -2.11 -9.62 -2.18
N GLY A 56 -1.43 -9.06 -3.18
CA GLY A 56 -2.01 -8.72 -4.48
C GLY A 56 -2.31 -9.97 -5.31
N ALA A 57 -3.10 -9.85 -6.38
CA ALA A 57 -3.34 -10.97 -7.27
C ALA A 57 -2.09 -11.30 -8.12
N GLY A 58 -1.68 -12.57 -8.09
CA GLY A 58 -0.45 -13.05 -8.76
C GLY A 58 0.76 -13.17 -7.82
N GLU A 59 0.71 -12.53 -6.64
CA GLU A 59 1.70 -12.73 -5.57
C GLU A 59 1.18 -13.84 -4.65
N GLU A 60 1.94 -14.92 -4.53
CA GLU A 60 1.51 -16.12 -3.81
C GLU A 60 1.42 -15.86 -2.30
N ARG A 61 0.29 -15.35 -1.79
CA ARG A 61 0.02 -15.22 -0.34
C ARG A 61 1.07 -14.38 0.39
N GLU A 62 1.73 -13.45 -0.29
CA GLU A 62 2.82 -12.64 0.25
C GLU A 62 2.29 -11.32 0.82
N TRP A 63 2.50 -11.11 2.12
CA TRP A 63 2.13 -9.88 2.83
C TRP A 63 3.34 -8.97 2.96
N VAL A 64 3.19 -7.68 2.66
CA VAL A 64 4.24 -6.69 2.84
C VAL A 64 3.86 -5.76 3.99
N VAL A 65 4.79 -5.54 4.92
CA VAL A 65 4.61 -4.68 6.09
C VAL A 65 5.78 -3.72 6.18
N VAL A 66 5.47 -2.43 6.29
CA VAL A 66 6.45 -1.36 6.35
C VAL A 66 6.38 -0.73 7.73
N PHE A 67 7.47 -0.75 8.49
CA PHE A 67 7.60 -0.02 9.75
C PHE A 67 8.54 1.16 9.58
N ARG A 68 8.14 2.33 10.08
CA ARG A 68 8.93 3.57 10.01
C ARG A 68 9.37 4.02 11.40
N PHE A 69 10.61 4.47 11.47
CA PHE A 69 11.23 5.03 12.66
C PHE A 69 11.95 6.33 12.29
N SER A 70 11.98 7.25 13.24
CA SER A 70 12.68 8.54 13.12
C SER A 70 14.19 8.41 13.00
N ARG A 71 14.79 7.30 13.48
CA ARG A 71 16.24 7.02 13.41
C ARG A 71 16.54 5.53 13.28
N ILE A 72 17.66 5.21 12.64
CA ILE A 72 18.12 3.82 12.43
C ILE A 72 18.47 3.10 13.72
N ASP A 73 19.09 3.75 14.71
CA ASP A 73 19.41 3.13 15.99
C ASP A 73 18.16 2.65 16.75
N LEU A 74 17.07 3.40 16.64
CA LEU A 74 15.77 3.06 17.22
C LEU A 74 15.07 1.91 16.46
N LEU A 75 15.16 1.90 15.13
CA LEU A 75 14.71 0.78 14.33
C LEU A 75 15.49 -0.50 14.68
N THR A 76 16.82 -0.43 14.79
CA THR A 76 17.67 -1.55 15.18
C THR A 76 17.28 -2.09 16.55
N ALA A 77 17.01 -1.21 17.52
CA ALA A 77 16.53 -1.61 18.84
C ALA A 77 15.22 -2.42 18.78
N TRP A 78 14.29 -2.05 17.89
CA TRP A 78 13.09 -2.86 17.62
C TRP A 78 13.44 -4.20 16.97
N LEU A 79 14.26 -4.19 15.91
CA LEU A 79 14.61 -5.38 15.14
C LEU A 79 15.29 -6.46 15.98
N GLU A 80 16.13 -6.04 16.92
CA GLU A 80 16.90 -6.90 17.82
C GLU A 80 16.18 -7.21 19.14
N SER A 81 15.03 -6.57 19.41
CA SER A 81 14.32 -6.71 20.68
C SER A 81 13.86 -8.15 20.95
N GLY A 82 13.92 -8.55 22.23
CA GLY A 82 13.39 -9.84 22.68
C GLY A 82 11.88 -9.98 22.42
N GLU A 83 11.15 -8.87 22.50
CA GLU A 83 9.70 -8.85 22.23
C GLU A 83 9.38 -9.15 20.76
N ARG A 84 10.14 -8.58 19.82
CA ARG A 84 10.04 -8.92 18.40
C ARG A 84 10.43 -10.38 18.14
N GLN A 85 11.49 -10.87 18.78
CA GLN A 85 11.90 -12.27 18.65
C GLN A 85 10.80 -13.23 19.12
N GLU A 86 10.12 -12.91 20.22
CA GLU A 86 8.99 -13.70 20.71
C GLU A 86 7.80 -13.67 19.74
N LEU A 87 7.46 -12.48 19.20
CA LEU A 87 6.43 -12.35 18.17
C LEU A 87 6.77 -13.19 16.94
N LEU A 88 7.99 -13.12 16.42
CA LEU A 88 8.42 -13.93 15.28
C LEU A 88 8.35 -15.44 15.57
N ALA A 89 8.71 -15.85 16.79
CA ALA A 89 8.58 -17.25 17.21
C ALA A 89 7.11 -17.72 17.21
N GLN A 90 6.19 -16.88 17.68
CA GLN A 90 4.75 -17.16 17.67
C GLN A 90 4.15 -17.15 16.25
N GLY A 91 4.68 -16.31 15.35
CA GLY A 91 4.24 -16.22 13.95
C GLY A 91 4.77 -17.34 13.06
N ARG A 92 5.89 -17.98 13.43
CA ARG A 92 6.57 -19.02 12.63
C ARG A 92 5.66 -20.14 12.07
N PRO A 93 4.63 -20.64 12.79
CA PRO A 93 3.71 -21.64 12.25
C PRO A 93 2.79 -21.13 11.11
N LEU A 94 2.70 -19.81 10.93
CA LEU A 94 1.90 -19.14 9.92
C LEU A 94 2.67 -18.94 8.60
N PHE A 95 3.99 -19.01 8.65
CA PHE A 95 4.88 -18.61 7.57
C PHE A 95 5.22 -19.76 6.61
N ASP A 96 5.16 -19.47 5.32
CA ASP A 96 5.55 -20.36 4.22
C ASP A 96 6.93 -19.96 3.68
N GLY A 97 7.95 -20.15 4.52
CA GLY A 97 9.33 -19.73 4.26
C GLY A 97 9.83 -18.71 5.28
N THR A 98 11.07 -18.27 5.09
CA THR A 98 11.68 -17.23 5.91
C THR A 98 11.15 -15.86 5.44
N PRO A 99 10.71 -14.97 6.35
CA PRO A 99 10.38 -13.59 5.98
C PRO A 99 11.61 -12.90 5.41
N THR A 100 11.42 -12.12 4.36
CA THR A 100 12.46 -11.22 3.87
C THR A 100 12.32 -9.88 4.58
N GLN A 101 13.43 -9.27 4.91
CA GLN A 101 13.47 -8.00 5.63
C GLN A 101 14.49 -7.09 4.96
N GLU A 102 14.05 -5.90 4.57
CA GLU A 102 14.86 -4.90 3.91
C GLU A 102 14.75 -3.58 4.67
N VAL A 103 15.87 -3.11 5.19
CA VAL A 103 16.03 -1.85 5.90
C VAL A 103 16.51 -0.78 4.94
N LEU A 104 15.75 0.31 4.89
CA LEU A 104 16.00 1.49 4.11
C LEU A 104 16.39 2.60 5.09
N VAL A 105 17.63 3.06 5.01
CA VAL A 105 18.12 4.18 5.85
C VAL A 105 18.04 5.47 5.07
N GLY A 106 17.31 6.41 5.64
CA GLY A 106 16.86 7.66 5.06
C GLY A 106 15.82 7.46 3.96
N GLY A 107 15.62 8.51 3.17
CA GLY A 107 14.64 8.56 2.08
C GLY A 107 13.65 9.68 2.29
N THR A 108 12.99 10.11 1.22
CA THR A 108 11.90 11.08 1.33
C THR A 108 10.59 10.30 1.19
N PRO A 109 9.71 10.29 2.21
CA PRO A 109 8.36 9.76 2.01
C PRO A 109 7.73 10.46 0.81
N PRO A 110 6.98 9.74 -0.05
CA PRO A 110 6.18 10.43 -1.05
C PRO A 110 5.29 11.46 -0.34
N PRO A 111 5.07 12.65 -0.94
CA PRO A 111 4.07 13.57 -0.43
C PRO A 111 2.75 12.79 -0.22
N PRO A 112 2.02 13.00 0.89
CA PRO A 112 0.80 12.26 1.19
C PRO A 112 -0.27 12.32 0.07
N ASP A 113 -0.11 13.27 -0.85
CA ASP A 113 -1.06 13.61 -1.91
C ASP A 113 -0.71 12.95 -3.26
N GLU A 114 0.46 12.31 -3.37
CA GLU A 114 0.93 11.65 -4.59
C GLU A 114 0.85 10.12 -4.46
N GLU A 115 -0.18 9.55 -5.06
CA GLU A 115 -0.39 8.11 -5.15
C GLU A 115 0.67 7.47 -6.03
N ALA A 116 1.58 6.76 -5.39
CA ALA A 116 2.64 6.01 -6.04
C ALA A 116 2.47 4.51 -5.77
N VAL A 117 2.47 3.71 -6.82
CA VAL A 117 2.72 2.27 -6.73
C VAL A 117 4.22 2.08 -6.59
N THR A 118 4.64 1.50 -5.48
CA THR A 118 6.05 1.39 -5.13
C THR A 118 6.52 -0.03 -5.39
N ALA A 119 7.64 -0.17 -6.08
CA ALA A 119 8.37 -1.44 -6.21
C ALA A 119 9.66 -1.39 -5.41
N VAL A 120 9.93 -2.44 -4.64
CA VAL A 120 11.16 -2.63 -3.87
C VAL A 120 11.91 -3.82 -4.46
N ILE A 121 13.15 -3.60 -4.90
CA ILE A 121 14.02 -4.65 -5.42
C ILE A 121 15.29 -4.77 -4.58
N SER A 122 15.56 -5.96 -4.09
CA SER A 122 16.79 -6.25 -3.32
C SER A 122 17.79 -6.95 -4.22
N HIS A 123 19.05 -6.51 -4.20
CA HIS A 123 20.14 -7.06 -5.00
C HIS A 123 21.27 -7.52 -4.08
N GLU A 124 21.63 -8.79 -4.17
CA GLU A 124 22.83 -9.33 -3.55
C GLU A 124 24.03 -9.06 -4.47
N VAL A 125 24.70 -7.92 -4.28
CA VAL A 125 25.80 -7.48 -5.15
C VAL A 125 27.06 -8.30 -4.87
N ARG A 126 27.76 -8.70 -5.93
CA ARG A 126 29.02 -9.43 -5.83
C ARG A 126 30.09 -8.55 -5.16
N PRO A 127 30.82 -9.06 -4.15
CA PRO A 127 31.89 -8.31 -3.52
C PRO A 127 32.91 -7.78 -4.55
N GLY A 128 33.21 -6.48 -4.48
CA GLY A 128 34.16 -5.81 -5.39
C GLY A 128 33.55 -5.39 -6.73
N ARG A 129 32.24 -5.57 -6.95
CA ARG A 129 31.50 -5.15 -8.15
C ARG A 129 30.49 -4.03 -7.87
N GLU A 130 30.61 -3.36 -6.72
CA GLU A 130 29.67 -2.32 -6.27
C GLU A 130 29.65 -1.12 -7.23
N GLU A 131 30.82 -0.71 -7.74
CA GLU A 131 30.88 0.36 -8.74
C GLU A 131 30.24 -0.03 -10.09
N ASP A 132 30.41 -1.28 -10.51
CA ASP A 132 29.75 -1.80 -11.71
C ASP A 132 28.24 -1.83 -11.52
N PHE A 133 27.78 -2.30 -10.36
CA PHE A 133 26.36 -2.28 -9.98
C PHE A 133 25.79 -0.86 -9.97
N MET A 134 26.51 0.12 -9.43
CA MET A 134 26.09 1.52 -9.48
C MET A 134 25.99 2.07 -10.91
N ARG A 135 26.93 1.73 -11.79
CA ARG A 135 26.87 2.10 -13.22
C ARG A 135 25.69 1.44 -13.92
N TRP A 136 25.42 0.17 -13.61
CA TRP A 136 24.28 -0.56 -14.11
C TRP A 136 22.96 0.07 -13.63
N GLN A 137 22.88 0.47 -12.36
CA GLN A 137 21.70 1.12 -11.79
C GLN A 137 21.41 2.48 -12.46
N ASP A 138 22.44 3.26 -12.80
CA ASP A 138 22.28 4.50 -13.58
C ASP A 138 21.71 4.24 -14.99
N LYS A 139 22.14 3.15 -15.64
CA LYS A 139 21.54 2.72 -16.92
C LYS A 139 20.09 2.29 -16.73
N ALA A 140 19.78 1.57 -15.66
CA ALA A 140 18.43 1.14 -15.35
C ALA A 140 17.51 2.34 -15.11
N LEU A 141 17.95 3.33 -14.33
CA LEU A 141 17.23 4.59 -14.14
C LEU A 141 16.93 5.27 -15.49
N LYS A 142 17.94 5.46 -16.34
CA LYS A 142 17.77 6.13 -17.65
C LYS A 142 16.79 5.40 -18.57
N ALA A 143 16.61 4.09 -18.38
CA ALA A 143 15.59 3.33 -19.07
C ALA A 143 14.21 3.54 -18.42
N GLN A 144 14.12 3.49 -17.09
CA GLN A 144 12.89 3.72 -16.31
C GLN A 144 12.29 5.10 -16.57
N GLU A 145 13.11 6.16 -16.65
CA GLU A 145 12.66 7.54 -16.91
C GLU A 145 11.90 7.69 -18.26
N LYS A 146 12.04 6.72 -19.16
CA LYS A 146 11.36 6.74 -20.47
C LYS A 146 9.98 6.08 -20.42
N TYR A 147 9.65 5.38 -19.34
CA TYR A 147 8.36 4.73 -19.18
C TYR A 147 7.33 5.74 -18.63
N PRO A 148 6.10 5.74 -19.17
CA PRO A 148 5.02 6.57 -18.65
C PRO A 148 4.84 6.37 -17.15
N GLY A 149 4.49 7.44 -16.43
CA GLY A 149 4.16 7.35 -15.02
C GLY A 149 5.34 7.18 -14.05
N PHE A 150 6.59 7.14 -14.51
CA PHE A 150 7.75 7.06 -13.61
C PHE A 150 7.84 8.28 -12.69
N MET A 151 7.84 8.05 -11.37
CA MET A 151 7.84 9.10 -10.34
C MET A 151 9.20 9.26 -9.66
N GLY A 152 10.09 8.27 -9.76
CA GLY A 152 11.45 8.34 -9.22
C GLY A 152 11.98 7.01 -8.70
N THR A 153 13.27 7.01 -8.36
CA THR A 153 13.96 5.89 -7.71
C THR A 153 14.85 6.36 -6.58
N GLU A 154 15.01 5.52 -5.57
CA GLU A 154 15.94 5.67 -4.46
C GLU A 154 16.77 4.39 -4.34
N LEU A 155 18.08 4.57 -4.11
CA LEU A 155 19.02 3.49 -3.91
C LEU A 155 19.53 3.52 -2.47
N PHE A 156 19.34 2.41 -1.77
CA PHE A 156 19.76 2.20 -0.40
C PHE A 156 20.95 1.25 -0.39
N LYS A 157 22.02 1.67 0.31
CA LYS A 157 23.22 0.86 0.50
C LYS A 157 22.96 -0.21 1.57
N PRO A 158 23.78 -1.28 1.59
CA PRO A 158 23.82 -2.23 2.70
C PRO A 158 23.98 -1.51 4.04
N VAL A 159 23.37 -2.08 5.07
CA VAL A 159 23.40 -1.56 6.44
C VAL A 159 24.24 -2.53 7.28
N GLU A 160 25.43 -2.08 7.65
CA GLU A 160 26.40 -2.92 8.37
C GLU A 160 25.78 -3.55 9.63
N GLY A 161 25.90 -4.87 9.75
CA GLY A 161 25.36 -5.65 10.87
C GLY A 161 23.86 -5.98 10.77
N ILE A 162 23.14 -5.44 9.78
CA ILE A 162 21.69 -5.65 9.60
C ILE A 162 21.36 -6.30 8.26
N GLN A 163 21.93 -5.80 7.15
CA GLN A 163 21.73 -6.35 5.82
C GLN A 163 22.94 -6.11 4.91
N ASP A 164 23.25 -7.10 4.07
CA ASP A 164 24.31 -7.00 3.06
C ASP A 164 23.76 -6.63 1.66
N ASN A 165 22.43 -6.58 1.51
CA ASN A 165 21.76 -6.31 0.24
C ASN A 165 21.72 -4.81 -0.09
N TRP A 166 21.82 -4.51 -1.39
CA TRP A 166 21.48 -3.20 -1.94
C TRP A 166 20.00 -3.17 -2.29
N VAL A 167 19.28 -2.15 -1.81
CA VAL A 167 17.83 -2.07 -2.04
C VAL A 167 17.51 -0.90 -2.95
N VAL A 168 16.78 -1.18 -4.02
CA VAL A 168 16.31 -0.20 -4.98
C VAL A 168 14.81 -0.05 -4.81
N VAL A 169 14.37 1.16 -4.51
CA VAL A 169 12.94 1.50 -4.50
C VAL A 169 12.66 2.35 -5.73
N PHE A 170 11.61 2.04 -6.49
CA PHE A 170 11.14 2.92 -7.56
C PHE A 170 9.63 2.98 -7.60
N ARG A 171 9.11 4.08 -8.15
CA ARG A 171 7.71 4.46 -8.03
C ARG A 171 7.11 4.79 -9.38
N PHE A 172 5.86 4.37 -9.57
CA PHE A 172 5.03 4.72 -10.72
C PHE A 172 3.68 5.26 -10.25
N ASP A 173 3.04 6.09 -11.06
CA ASP A 173 1.70 6.66 -10.77
C ASP A 173 0.57 5.62 -10.80
N THR A 174 0.78 4.47 -11.47
CA THR A 174 -0.22 3.41 -11.67
C THR A 174 0.42 2.02 -11.74
N HIS A 175 -0.39 0.98 -11.45
CA HIS A 175 0.02 -0.42 -11.56
C HIS A 175 0.32 -0.81 -13.01
N GLU A 176 -0.48 -0.32 -13.97
CA GLU A 176 -0.30 -0.61 -15.39
C GLU A 176 1.08 -0.17 -15.87
N HIS A 177 1.48 1.07 -15.55
CA HIS A 177 2.80 1.57 -15.91
C HIS A 177 3.95 0.82 -15.21
N LEU A 178 3.76 0.43 -13.94
CA LEU A 178 4.74 -0.41 -13.23
C LEU A 178 4.89 -1.78 -13.91
N ASP A 179 3.78 -2.42 -14.27
CA ASP A 179 3.75 -3.74 -14.88
C ASP A 179 4.32 -3.73 -16.29
N GLU A 180 4.01 -2.70 -17.08
CA GLU A 180 4.63 -2.46 -18.38
C GLU A 180 6.16 -2.34 -18.27
N TRP A 181 6.66 -1.64 -17.26
CA TRP A 181 8.10 -1.59 -16.99
C TRP A 181 8.66 -2.96 -16.59
N LEU A 182 8.00 -3.64 -15.64
CA LEU A 182 8.45 -4.93 -15.11
C LEU A 182 8.50 -6.03 -16.18
N ALA A 183 7.55 -6.01 -17.13
CA ALA A 183 7.45 -6.94 -18.25
C ALA A 183 8.24 -6.48 -19.50
N SER A 184 8.91 -5.32 -19.44
CA SER A 184 9.55 -4.76 -20.63
C SER A 184 10.80 -5.51 -21.09
N GLY A 185 10.96 -5.62 -22.41
CA GLY A 185 12.21 -6.10 -23.01
C GLY A 185 13.42 -5.18 -22.74
N ALA A 186 13.18 -3.92 -22.36
CA ALA A 186 14.24 -3.02 -21.90
C ALA A 186 14.78 -3.48 -20.54
N ARG A 187 13.89 -3.76 -19.58
CA ARG A 187 14.25 -4.32 -18.27
C ARG A 187 14.87 -5.70 -18.40
N GLU A 188 14.34 -6.55 -19.28
CA GLU A 188 14.91 -7.88 -19.53
C GLU A 188 16.39 -7.77 -19.92
N LYS A 189 16.74 -6.96 -20.92
CA LYS A 189 18.14 -6.72 -21.34
C LYS A 189 19.01 -6.16 -20.22
N LEU A 190 18.48 -5.26 -19.40
CA LEU A 190 19.20 -4.72 -18.25
C LEU A 190 19.47 -5.81 -17.23
N LEU A 191 18.49 -6.67 -16.92
CA LEU A 191 18.69 -7.79 -16.02
C LEU A 191 19.72 -8.78 -16.58
N GLU A 192 19.74 -8.99 -17.90
CA GLU A 192 20.76 -9.84 -18.54
C GLU A 192 22.17 -9.32 -18.32
N GLU A 193 22.38 -8.01 -18.48
CA GLU A 193 23.65 -7.33 -18.20
C GLU A 193 23.98 -7.37 -16.69
N GLY A 194 22.96 -7.26 -15.84
CA GLY A 194 23.08 -7.22 -14.39
C GLY A 194 23.51 -8.53 -13.74
N ARG A 195 23.29 -9.68 -14.41
CA ARG A 195 23.67 -11.02 -13.91
C ARG A 195 25.17 -11.17 -13.62
N ASP A 196 26.01 -10.32 -14.22
CA ASP A 196 27.45 -10.29 -13.97
C ASP A 196 27.83 -9.55 -12.68
N TYR A 197 26.91 -8.78 -12.09
CA TYR A 197 27.17 -7.88 -10.96
C TYR A 197 26.43 -8.27 -9.67
N PHE A 198 25.31 -8.97 -9.73
CA PHE A 198 24.56 -9.46 -8.56
C PHE A 198 24.22 -10.96 -8.67
N TYR A 199 24.11 -11.65 -7.54
CA TYR A 199 23.82 -13.09 -7.46
C TYR A 199 22.33 -13.40 -7.64
N SER A 200 21.47 -12.56 -7.06
CA SER A 200 20.03 -12.71 -7.04
C SER A 200 19.35 -11.35 -7.00
N TYR A 201 18.08 -11.30 -7.43
CA TYR A 201 17.22 -10.14 -7.24
C TYR A 201 15.80 -10.59 -6.93
N ASP A 202 15.09 -9.81 -6.11
CA ASP A 202 13.71 -10.08 -5.71
C ASP A 202 12.88 -8.81 -5.88
N VAL A 203 11.71 -8.90 -6.52
CA VAL A 203 10.84 -7.76 -6.87
C VAL A 203 9.58 -7.83 -6.04
N ARG A 204 9.28 -6.75 -5.32
CA ARG A 204 8.06 -6.63 -4.53
C ARG A 204 7.25 -5.43 -4.93
N LYS A 205 5.93 -5.58 -5.07
CA LYS A 205 5.00 -4.46 -5.26
C LYS A 205 4.35 -4.08 -3.93
N VAL A 206 4.15 -2.80 -3.73
CA VAL A 206 3.51 -2.22 -2.55
C VAL A 206 2.26 -1.47 -3.02
N GLU A 207 1.08 -2.04 -2.76
CA GLU A 207 -0.22 -1.53 -3.24
C GLU A 207 -0.87 -0.49 -2.29
N SER A 208 -2.08 0.03 -2.59
CA SER A 208 -2.81 0.97 -1.70
C SER A 208 -3.60 0.25 -0.60
N ALA A 209 -3.78 0.89 0.57
CA ALA A 209 -4.51 0.35 1.73
C ALA A 209 -6.00 0.00 1.49
N PHE A 210 -6.64 0.53 0.43
CA PHE A 210 -8.02 0.16 0.06
C PHE A 210 -8.10 -0.79 -1.14
N SER A 211 -6.98 -1.30 -1.67
CA SER A 211 -6.97 -2.16 -2.87
C SER A 211 -7.89 -3.37 -2.74
N GLY A 212 -8.01 -3.93 -1.52
CA GLY A 212 -8.90 -5.05 -1.22
C GLY A 212 -10.39 -4.82 -1.51
N TRP A 213 -10.87 -3.57 -1.46
CA TRP A 213 -12.28 -3.25 -1.76
C TRP A 213 -12.56 -2.97 -3.23
N PHE A 214 -11.57 -2.74 -4.09
CA PHE A 214 -11.76 -2.30 -5.47
C PHE A 214 -11.23 -3.34 -6.46
N ARG A 215 -11.98 -4.43 -6.66
CA ARG A 215 -11.65 -5.53 -7.58
C ARG A 215 -12.71 -5.64 -8.69
N PHE A 216 -12.29 -5.71 -9.95
CA PHE A 216 -13.17 -5.70 -11.12
C PHE A 216 -13.05 -6.98 -11.97
N GLY A 217 -13.60 -8.10 -11.48
CA GLY A 217 -13.74 -9.36 -12.22
C GLY A 217 -12.52 -10.30 -12.15
N GLU A 218 -12.70 -11.56 -12.58
CA GLU A 218 -11.64 -12.57 -12.67
C GLU A 218 -11.00 -12.53 -14.07
N GLY A 219 -9.84 -11.90 -14.19
CA GLY A 219 -9.08 -11.83 -15.44
C GLY A 219 -8.01 -10.73 -15.43
N ALA A 220 -6.98 -10.92 -16.27
CA ALA A 220 -5.69 -10.21 -16.34
C ALA A 220 -5.70 -8.66 -16.52
N ASP A 221 -6.82 -7.97 -16.36
CA ASP A 221 -6.93 -6.50 -16.31
C ASP A 221 -7.20 -6.03 -14.87
N GLU A 222 -6.42 -6.55 -13.92
CA GLU A 222 -6.60 -6.40 -12.46
C GLU A 222 -5.95 -5.12 -11.91
N ALA A 223 -6.09 -4.01 -12.63
CA ALA A 223 -5.54 -2.73 -12.19
C ALA A 223 -6.48 -2.07 -11.16
N VAL A 224 -5.94 -1.74 -9.99
CA VAL A 224 -6.67 -1.04 -8.92
C VAL A 224 -6.87 0.44 -9.32
N PRO A 225 -8.07 1.04 -9.13
CA PRO A 225 -8.30 2.46 -9.42
C PRO A 225 -7.33 3.36 -8.65
N PRO A 226 -7.02 4.58 -9.12
CA PRO A 226 -6.32 5.58 -8.32
C PRO A 226 -6.99 5.80 -6.95
N SER A 227 -6.20 5.96 -5.90
CA SER A 227 -6.65 6.12 -4.52
C SER A 227 -7.57 7.34 -4.31
N TRP A 228 -7.48 8.40 -5.12
CA TRP A 228 -8.39 9.54 -5.01
C TRP A 228 -9.78 9.16 -5.48
N LYS A 229 -9.89 8.30 -6.50
CA LYS A 229 -11.17 7.71 -6.91
C LYS A 229 -11.67 6.76 -5.84
N GLN A 230 -10.77 5.96 -5.24
CA GLN A 230 -11.11 5.08 -4.12
C GLN A 230 -11.69 5.89 -2.95
N ALA A 231 -11.02 6.97 -2.52
CA ALA A 231 -11.44 7.86 -1.47
C ALA A 231 -12.78 8.54 -1.78
N MET A 232 -12.94 9.07 -3.00
CA MET A 232 -14.22 9.65 -3.45
C MET A 232 -15.37 8.63 -3.38
N THR A 233 -15.11 7.39 -3.80
CA THR A 233 -16.09 6.30 -3.75
C THR A 233 -16.40 5.88 -2.31
N VAL A 234 -15.39 5.78 -1.45
CA VAL A 234 -15.58 5.46 -0.03
C VAL A 234 -16.44 6.54 0.64
N VAL A 235 -16.14 7.82 0.42
CA VAL A 235 -16.95 8.93 0.97
C VAL A 235 -18.38 8.89 0.43
N LEU A 236 -18.57 8.64 -0.87
CA LEU A 236 -19.88 8.49 -1.49
C LEU A 236 -20.72 7.39 -0.84
N ALA A 237 -20.10 6.27 -0.47
CA ALA A 237 -20.81 5.17 0.18
C ALA A 237 -20.97 5.39 1.70
N LEU A 238 -19.95 5.95 2.36
CA LEU A 238 -19.93 6.09 3.82
C LEU A 238 -20.86 7.19 4.31
N TYR A 239 -20.84 8.38 3.68
CA TYR A 239 -21.65 9.51 4.12
C TYR A 239 -23.16 9.20 4.21
N PRO A 240 -23.84 8.70 3.15
CA PRO A 240 -25.26 8.38 3.25
C PRO A 240 -25.54 7.23 4.22
N THR A 241 -24.63 6.26 4.33
CA THR A 241 -24.75 5.16 5.31
C THR A 241 -24.79 5.68 6.73
N VAL A 242 -23.82 6.54 7.09
CA VAL A 242 -23.74 7.14 8.42
C VAL A 242 -24.95 8.02 8.69
N MET A 243 -25.44 8.79 7.71
CA MET A 243 -26.64 9.61 7.87
C MET A 243 -27.90 8.76 8.10
N VAL A 244 -28.13 7.73 7.28
CA VAL A 244 -29.29 6.83 7.44
C VAL A 244 -29.24 6.11 8.79
N LEU A 245 -28.08 5.59 9.19
CA LEU A 245 -27.92 4.91 10.48
C LEU A 245 -28.12 5.88 11.66
N ASN A 246 -27.62 7.11 11.60
CA ASN A 246 -27.90 8.10 12.64
C ASN A 246 -29.39 8.42 12.76
N LEU A 247 -30.09 8.58 11.64
CA LEU A 247 -31.53 8.90 11.63
C LEU A 247 -32.43 7.72 12.05
N THR A 248 -31.97 6.49 11.87
CA THR A 248 -32.75 5.28 12.17
C THR A 248 -32.32 4.64 13.48
N VAL A 249 -31.09 4.15 13.52
CA VAL A 249 -30.51 3.43 14.65
C VAL A 249 -30.20 4.37 15.80
N GLY A 250 -29.71 5.58 15.53
CA GLY A 250 -29.45 6.58 16.57
C GLY A 250 -30.71 6.91 17.37
N PHE A 251 -31.82 7.17 16.68
CA PHE A 251 -33.11 7.47 17.31
C PHE A 251 -33.65 6.32 18.18
N GLU A 252 -33.64 5.08 17.66
CA GLU A 252 -34.12 3.89 18.37
C GLU A 252 -33.24 3.53 19.59
N LEU A 253 -31.93 3.74 19.50
CA LEU A 253 -31.01 3.48 20.61
C LEU A 253 -31.12 4.54 21.71
N ASP A 254 -31.42 5.79 21.35
CA ASP A 254 -31.71 6.87 22.29
C ASP A 254 -33.03 6.61 23.03
N GLU A 255 -34.08 6.12 22.36
CA GLU A 255 -35.33 5.71 23.01
C GLU A 255 -35.12 4.53 23.99
N LEU A 256 -34.17 3.64 23.71
CA LEU A 256 -33.78 2.55 24.62
C LEU A 256 -32.96 3.01 25.84
N GLY A 257 -32.58 4.29 25.91
CA GLY A 257 -31.80 4.86 27.01
C GLY A 257 -30.34 4.38 27.06
N LEU A 258 -29.78 3.93 25.93
CA LEU A 258 -28.41 3.46 25.87
C LEU A 258 -27.40 4.63 25.94
N PRO A 259 -26.24 4.44 26.60
CA PRO A 259 -25.17 5.42 26.56
C PRO A 259 -24.68 5.69 25.13
N GLY A 260 -24.45 6.97 24.78
CA GLY A 260 -24.07 7.37 23.43
C GLY A 260 -22.81 6.70 22.86
N TYR A 261 -21.86 6.28 23.70
CA TYR A 261 -20.69 5.54 23.23
C TYR A 261 -21.02 4.13 22.71
N ILE A 262 -22.07 3.49 23.23
CA ILE A 262 -22.56 2.18 22.75
C ILE A 262 -23.28 2.38 21.41
N GLY A 263 -24.10 3.42 21.29
CA GLY A 263 -24.75 3.78 20.03
C GLY A 263 -23.74 4.07 18.93
N LEU A 264 -22.69 4.83 19.26
CA LEU A 264 -21.58 5.11 18.34
C LEU A 264 -20.86 3.83 17.90
N PHE A 265 -20.61 2.89 18.82
CA PHE A 265 -19.97 1.61 18.50
C PHE A 265 -20.83 0.76 17.56
N ILE A 266 -22.12 0.61 17.87
CA ILE A 266 -23.08 -0.16 17.05
C ILE A 266 -23.23 0.48 15.67
N GLY A 267 -23.37 1.81 15.61
CA GLY A 267 -23.47 2.57 14.37
C GLY A 267 -22.23 2.39 13.50
N ASN A 268 -21.02 2.41 14.07
CA ASN A 268 -19.78 2.15 13.35
C ASN A 268 -19.69 0.71 12.86
N MET A 269 -20.02 -0.29 13.68
CA MET A 269 -20.05 -1.69 13.24
C MET A 269 -21.01 -1.89 12.06
N LEU A 270 -22.24 -1.40 12.16
CA LEU A 270 -23.22 -1.48 11.08
C LEU A 270 -22.76 -0.75 9.83
N SER A 271 -22.18 0.45 9.98
CA SER A 271 -21.63 1.22 8.86
C SER A 271 -20.57 0.43 8.12
N VAL A 272 -19.59 -0.13 8.83
CA VAL A 272 -18.49 -0.90 8.24
C VAL A 272 -19.01 -2.18 7.57
N SER A 273 -19.96 -2.88 8.19
CA SER A 273 -20.56 -4.09 7.60
C SER A 273 -21.35 -3.79 6.32
N ILE A 274 -22.19 -2.74 6.33
CA ILE A 274 -22.96 -2.31 5.15
C ILE A 274 -22.01 -1.85 4.04
N LEU A 275 -20.97 -1.09 4.38
CA LEU A 275 -19.98 -0.64 3.43
C LEU A 275 -19.28 -1.84 2.77
N THR A 276 -18.75 -2.75 3.59
CA THR A 276 -17.91 -3.87 3.13
C THR A 276 -18.69 -4.88 2.30
N TRP A 277 -19.89 -5.28 2.73
CA TRP A 277 -20.61 -6.40 2.11
C TRP A 277 -21.71 -6.01 1.14
N LEU A 278 -22.24 -4.78 1.21
CA LEU A 278 -23.34 -4.35 0.37
C LEU A 278 -22.93 -3.22 -0.59
N LEU A 279 -22.40 -2.14 -0.06
CA LEU A 279 -22.17 -0.93 -0.85
C LEU A 279 -20.92 -1.04 -1.72
N MET A 280 -19.79 -1.51 -1.21
CA MET A 280 -18.58 -1.63 -2.02
C MET A 280 -18.77 -2.56 -3.24
N PRO A 281 -19.38 -3.76 -3.11
CA PRO A 281 -19.72 -4.59 -4.27
C PRO A 281 -20.64 -3.90 -5.28
N LEU A 282 -21.66 -3.17 -4.79
CA LEU A 282 -22.61 -2.45 -5.63
C LEU A 282 -21.96 -1.27 -6.36
N VAL A 283 -21.18 -0.45 -5.64
CA VAL A 283 -20.54 0.73 -6.19
C VAL A 283 -19.45 0.32 -7.18
N ASN A 284 -18.69 -0.74 -6.91
CA ASN A 284 -17.78 -1.30 -7.91
C ASN A 284 -18.52 -1.72 -9.17
N ARG A 285 -19.68 -2.37 -9.05
CA ARG A 285 -20.47 -2.77 -10.22
C ARG A 285 -20.99 -1.57 -11.03
N VAL A 286 -21.51 -0.55 -10.35
CA VAL A 286 -22.13 0.63 -10.98
C VAL A 286 -21.09 1.58 -11.55
N LEU A 287 -20.02 1.84 -10.81
CA LEU A 287 -18.93 2.74 -11.20
C LEU A 287 -17.77 2.03 -11.91
N ALA A 288 -17.92 0.75 -12.29
CA ALA A 288 -16.91 -0.01 -13.02
C ALA A 288 -16.43 0.71 -14.30
N PHE A 289 -17.28 1.48 -14.98
CA PHE A 289 -16.89 2.22 -16.17
C PHE A 289 -15.88 3.36 -15.89
N TRP A 290 -15.81 3.84 -14.65
CA TRP A 290 -14.96 4.94 -14.21
C TRP A 290 -13.81 4.47 -13.31
N LEU A 291 -14.06 3.44 -12.51
CA LEU A 291 -13.09 2.86 -11.58
C LEU A 291 -12.19 1.80 -12.24
N ALA A 292 -12.69 1.03 -13.23
CA ALA A 292 -11.85 0.03 -13.89
C ALA A 292 -10.89 0.71 -14.89
N PRO A 293 -9.56 0.55 -14.73
CA PRO A 293 -8.56 1.22 -15.58
C PRO A 293 -8.67 0.85 -17.07
N SER A 294 -9.02 -0.41 -17.37
CA SER A 294 -9.24 -0.89 -18.75
C SER A 294 -10.40 -0.19 -19.49
N ARG A 295 -11.35 0.42 -18.77
CA ARG A 295 -12.54 1.09 -19.34
C ARG A 295 -12.45 2.61 -19.34
N ALA A 296 -11.66 3.19 -18.44
CA ALA A 296 -11.52 4.63 -18.29
C ALA A 296 -10.33 5.20 -19.09
N ARG A 297 -10.22 4.89 -20.39
CA ARG A 297 -9.09 5.35 -21.25
C ARG A 297 -9.15 6.82 -21.69
N SER A 298 -10.19 7.58 -21.33
CA SER A 298 -10.37 8.96 -21.82
C SER A 298 -10.57 9.98 -20.70
N VAL A 299 -9.96 11.16 -20.86
CA VAL A 299 -10.12 12.31 -19.93
C VAL A 299 -11.60 12.66 -19.72
N ARG A 300 -12.44 12.49 -20.74
CA ARG A 300 -13.90 12.70 -20.65
C ARG A 300 -14.56 11.72 -19.68
N THR A 301 -14.15 10.46 -19.68
CA THR A 301 -14.66 9.44 -18.74
C THR A 301 -14.25 9.78 -17.31
N HIS A 302 -13.02 10.24 -17.10
CA HIS A 302 -12.55 10.68 -15.78
C HIS A 302 -13.37 11.86 -15.23
N VAL A 303 -13.56 12.90 -16.04
CA VAL A 303 -14.34 14.10 -15.65
C VAL A 303 -15.81 13.75 -15.44
N ALA A 304 -16.41 12.95 -16.31
CA ALA A 304 -17.81 12.55 -16.20
C ALA A 304 -18.09 11.74 -14.93
N GLY A 305 -17.21 10.78 -14.59
CA GLY A 305 -17.37 10.01 -13.36
C GLY A 305 -17.14 10.84 -12.10
N ALA A 306 -16.14 11.73 -12.08
CA ALA A 306 -15.94 12.64 -10.95
C ALA A 306 -17.14 13.59 -10.77
N ALA A 307 -17.68 14.14 -11.86
CA ALA A 307 -18.87 14.98 -11.84
C ALA A 307 -20.12 14.22 -11.35
N LEU A 308 -20.28 12.96 -11.75
CA LEU A 308 -21.37 12.10 -11.27
C LEU A 308 -21.26 11.88 -9.76
N VAL A 309 -20.07 11.57 -9.24
CA VAL A 309 -19.86 11.38 -7.79
C VAL A 309 -20.16 12.68 -7.02
N MET A 310 -19.67 13.82 -7.50
CA MET A 310 -19.96 15.12 -6.90
C MET A 310 -21.46 15.47 -6.92
N LEU A 311 -22.17 15.12 -8.01
CA LEU A 311 -23.62 15.30 -8.10
C LEU A 311 -24.34 14.43 -7.07
N CYS A 312 -23.93 13.17 -6.92
CA CYS A 312 -24.50 12.27 -5.91
C CYS A 312 -24.25 12.79 -4.49
N TRP A 313 -23.07 13.36 -4.20
CA TRP A 313 -22.82 14.03 -2.93
C TRP A 313 -23.75 15.22 -2.72
N GLY A 314 -23.86 16.10 -3.71
CA GLY A 314 -24.76 17.26 -3.64
C GLY A 314 -26.21 16.85 -3.39
N LEU A 315 -26.68 15.78 -4.05
CA LEU A 315 -28.01 15.23 -3.84
C LEU A 315 -28.17 14.63 -2.43
N CYS A 316 -27.19 13.87 -1.94
CA CYS A 316 -27.24 13.33 -0.58
C CYS A 316 -27.28 14.47 0.46
N ILE A 317 -26.42 15.48 0.33
CA ILE A 317 -26.39 16.64 1.23
C ILE A 317 -27.72 17.38 1.18
N LEU A 318 -28.30 17.60 0.00
CA LEU A 318 -29.59 18.27 -0.15
C LEU A 318 -30.71 17.47 0.53
N ILE A 319 -30.78 16.15 0.28
CA ILE A 319 -31.81 15.28 0.87
C ILE A 319 -31.70 15.29 2.39
N PHE A 320 -30.50 15.01 2.94
CA PHE A 320 -30.32 14.96 4.39
C PHE A 320 -30.46 16.33 5.05
N GLY A 321 -30.01 17.39 4.37
CA GLY A 321 -30.19 18.77 4.82
C GLY A 321 -31.67 19.10 4.99
N LEU A 322 -32.50 18.78 3.99
CA LEU A 322 -33.95 19.01 4.07
C LEU A 322 -34.64 18.17 5.15
N THR A 323 -34.13 16.98 5.48
CA THR A 323 -34.74 16.11 6.51
C THR A 323 -34.29 16.40 7.93
N THR A 324 -33.23 17.21 8.13
CA THR A 324 -32.62 17.46 9.45
C THR A 324 -32.76 18.90 9.93
N THR A 325 -33.32 19.81 9.11
CA THR A 325 -33.49 21.24 9.45
C THR A 325 -34.84 21.63 10.09
N ASP A 326 -35.54 20.69 10.74
CA ASP A 326 -36.75 21.01 11.52
C ASP A 326 -36.51 20.99 13.03
#